data_AF-A0AAP8QG40-F1
#
_entry.id   AF-A0AAP8QG40-F1
#
_cell.length_a   1.000
_cell.length_b   1.000
_cell.length_c   1.000
_cell.angle_alpha   90.00
_cell.angle_beta   90.00
_cell.angle_gamma   90.00
#
_symmetry.space_group_name_H-M   'P 1'
#
loop_
_entity.id
_entity.type
_entity.pdbx_description
1 polymer ?
#
loop_
_entity_poly.entity_id
_entity_poly.type
_entity_poly.pdbx_seq_one_letter_code
_entity_poly.pdbx_strand_id
1 'polypeptide(L)'
;MIEIGLVIAVVMASGAWLKTRSWFPNDYIPLAIVVMAVVINLCNAVLFGGDYLEAGKLAFIEATAAIGIHSGVKNSFKKGGAE
;
A
#
# COMPACT_ATOMS: atom_id res chain seq x y z
N MET A 1 -16.92 8.99 3.53
CA MET A 1 -15.89 8.44 2.64
C MET A 1 -14.54 8.65 3.29
N ILE A 2 -13.82 7.57 3.61
CA ILE A 2 -12.44 7.66 4.09
C ILE A 2 -11.55 8.05 2.91
N GLU A 3 -10.64 9.01 3.10
CA GLU A 3 -9.68 9.39 2.07
C GLU A 3 -8.74 8.23 1.74
N ILE A 4 -8.55 7.97 0.45
CA ILE A 4 -7.76 6.86 -0.06
C ILE A 4 -6.28 6.96 0.35
N GLY A 5 -5.74 8.18 0.46
CA GLY A 5 -4.42 8.44 1.00
C GLY A 5 -4.26 7.95 2.45
N LEU A 6 -5.30 8.06 3.28
CA LEU A 6 -5.29 7.54 4.65
C LEU A 6 -5.28 6.00 4.65
N VAL A 7 -6.09 5.38 3.78
CA VAL A 7 -6.12 3.92 3.61
C VAL A 7 -4.72 3.40 3.25
N ILE A 8 -4.06 4.03 2.28
CA ILE A 8 -2.74 3.63 1.83
C ILE A 8 -1.68 3.83 2.92
N ALA A 9 -1.73 4.95 3.64
CA ALA A 9 -0.80 5.23 4.73
C ALA A 9 -0.88 4.13 5.82
N VAL A 10 -2.09 3.74 6.21
CA VAL A 10 -2.31 2.67 7.20
C VAL A 10 -1.76 1.34 6.70
N VAL A 11 -2.08 0.95 5.45
CA VAL A 11 -1.65 -0.34 4.90
C VAL A 11 -0.12 -0.38 4.71
N MET A 12 0.50 0.73 4.29
CA MET A 12 1.96 0.84 4.21
C MET A 12 2.61 0.72 5.59
N ALA A 13 2.03 1.32 6.63
CA ALA A 13 2.51 1.18 8.01
C ALA A 13 2.37 -0.27 8.51
N SER A 14 1.25 -0.94 8.21
CA SER A 14 1.07 -2.37 8.51
C SER A 14 2.09 -3.25 7.78
N GLY A 15 2.37 -2.97 6.52
CA GLY A 15 3.40 -3.67 5.74
C GLY A 15 4.81 -3.43 6.28
N ALA A 16 5.12 -2.22 6.75
CA ALA A 16 6.39 -1.92 7.42
C ALA A 16 6.52 -2.67 8.75
N TRP A 17 5.43 -2.79 9.51
CA TRP A 17 5.40 -3.61 10.73
C TRP A 17 5.57 -5.10 10.41
N LEU A 18 4.94 -5.62 9.36
CA LEU A 18 5.10 -7.02 8.93
C LEU A 18 6.56 -7.36 8.59
N LYS A 19 7.33 -6.42 8.04
CA LYS A 19 8.78 -6.62 7.79
C LYS A 19 9.59 -6.92 9.05
N THR A 20 9.10 -6.55 10.23
CA THR A 20 9.76 -6.84 11.52
C THR A 20 9.48 -8.26 12.02
N ARG A 21 8.58 -9.00 11.37
CA ARG A 21 8.15 -10.32 11.79
C ARG A 21 8.86 -11.40 10.97
N SER A 22 9.64 -12.23 11.64
CA SER A 22 10.40 -13.32 11.00
C SER A 22 9.55 -14.40 10.32
N TRP A 23 8.25 -14.48 10.61
CA TRP A 23 7.36 -15.51 10.09
C TRP A 23 6.70 -15.12 8.75
N PHE A 24 6.74 -13.86 8.35
CA PHE A 24 6.10 -13.40 7.11
C PHE A 24 7.16 -13.20 6.01
N PRO A 25 7.01 -13.82 4.83
CA PRO A 25 8.00 -13.67 3.77
C PRO A 25 7.98 -12.23 3.23
N ASN A 26 9.15 -11.56 3.28
CA ASN A 26 9.28 -10.16 2.89
C ASN A 26 8.91 -9.91 1.42
N ASP A 27 9.07 -10.92 0.56
CA ASP A 27 8.80 -10.83 -0.88
C ASP A 27 7.30 -10.65 -1.19
N TYR A 28 6.42 -11.11 -0.31
CA TYR A 28 4.97 -10.97 -0.48
C TYR A 28 4.38 -9.71 0.14
N ILE A 29 5.16 -8.93 0.92
CA ILE A 29 4.68 -7.73 1.59
C ILE A 29 4.13 -6.68 0.61
N PRO A 30 4.80 -6.37 -0.53
CA PRO A 30 4.26 -5.44 -1.51
C PRO A 30 2.90 -5.89 -2.06
N LEU A 31 2.77 -7.18 -2.38
CA LEU A 31 1.51 -7.74 -2.88
C LEU A 31 0.41 -7.67 -1.80
N ALA A 32 0.74 -8.02 -0.56
CA ALA A 32 -0.19 -7.97 0.56
C ALA A 32 -0.69 -6.54 0.85
N ILE A 33 0.18 -5.52 0.70
CA ILE A 33 -0.20 -4.11 0.83
C ILE A 33 -1.22 -3.73 -0.26
N VAL A 34 -0.97 -4.07 -1.52
CA VAL A 34 -1.90 -3.74 -2.62
C VAL A 34 -3.26 -4.42 -2.40
N VAL A 35 -3.26 -5.71 -2.04
CA VAL A 35 -4.49 -6.46 -1.80
C VAL A 35 -5.27 -5.88 -0.62
N MET A 36 -4.61 -5.55 0.50
CA MET A 36 -5.28 -4.92 1.64
C MET A 36 -5.84 -3.54 1.30
N ALA A 37 -5.11 -2.71 0.56
CA ALA A 37 -5.59 -1.38 0.14
C ALA A 37 -6.85 -1.49 -0.73
N VAL A 38 -6.87 -2.42 -1.68
CA VAL A 38 -8.04 -2.68 -2.53
C VAL A 38 -9.22 -3.17 -1.69
N VAL A 39 -9.02 -4.14 -0.80
CA VAL A 39 -10.09 -4.69 0.05
C VAL A 39 -10.67 -3.62 0.97
N ILE A 40 -9.83 -2.82 1.64
CA ILE A 40 -10.29 -1.77 2.54
C ILE A 40 -11.03 -0.67 1.78
N ASN A 41 -10.56 -0.30 0.59
CA ASN A 41 -11.24 0.72 -0.21
C ASN A 41 -12.54 0.21 -0.83
N LEU A 42 -12.64 -1.08 -1.16
CA LEU A 42 -13.90 -1.72 -1.53
C LEU A 42 -14.89 -1.70 -0.36
N CYS A 43 -14.44 -2.02 0.86
CA CYS A 43 -15.28 -1.88 2.06
C CYS A 43 -15.75 -0.43 2.28
N ASN A 44 -14.88 0.55 2.02
CA ASN A 44 -15.22 1.97 2.05
C ASN A 44 -16.32 2.30 1.01
N ALA A 45 -16.21 1.78 -0.22
CA ALA A 45 -17.25 1.94 -1.24
C ALA A 45 -18.59 1.28 -0.81
N VAL A 46 -18.55 0.09 -0.20
CA VAL A 46 -19.77 -0.58 0.33
C VAL A 46 -20.46 0.27 1.38
N LEU A 47 -19.69 0.82 2.34
CA LEU A 47 -20.25 1.57 3.48
C LEU A 47 -20.79 2.94 3.10
N PHE A 48 -20.25 3.57 2.05
CA PHE A 48 -20.62 4.92 1.63
C PHE A 48 -21.36 4.98 0.30
N GLY A 49 -21.76 3.82 -0.27
CA GLY A 49 -22.53 3.74 -1.51
C GLY A 49 -21.76 4.17 -2.77
N GLY A 50 -20.44 3.95 -2.79
CA GLY A 50 -19.57 4.29 -3.92
C GLY A 50 -19.50 3.22 -5.00
N ASP A 51 -18.91 3.55 -6.15
CA ASP A 51 -18.64 2.62 -7.24
C ASP A 51 -17.48 1.67 -6.88
N TYR A 52 -17.77 0.36 -6.85
CA TYR A 52 -16.79 -0.67 -6.50
C TYR A 52 -15.64 -0.78 -7.49
N LEU A 53 -15.93 -0.64 -8.78
CA LEU A 53 -14.92 -0.76 -9.84
C LEU A 53 -13.98 0.44 -9.79
N GLU A 54 -14.53 1.64 -9.60
CA GLU A 54 -13.73 2.86 -9.46
C GLU A 54 -12.88 2.83 -8.20
N ALA A 55 -13.47 2.46 -7.05
CA ALA A 55 -12.76 2.35 -5.77
C ALA A 55 -11.62 1.32 -5.82
N GLY A 56 -11.86 0.15 -6.44
CA GLY A 56 -10.83 -0.88 -6.61
C GLY A 56 -9.68 -0.42 -7.50
N LYS A 57 -9.99 0.23 -8.64
CA LYS A 57 -8.96 0.74 -9.57
C LYS A 57 -8.11 1.84 -8.94
N LEU A 58 -8.74 2.80 -8.26
CA LEU A 58 -8.03 3.87 -7.56
C LEU A 58 -7.09 3.31 -6.49
N ALA A 59 -7.58 2.39 -5.66
CA ALA A 59 -6.77 1.78 -4.60
C ALA A 59 -5.59 1.00 -5.17
N PHE A 60 -5.79 0.28 -6.27
CA PHE A 60 -4.72 -0.45 -6.94
C PHE A 60 -3.63 0.49 -7.47
N ILE A 61 -4.03 1.54 -8.19
CA ILE A 61 -3.10 2.51 -8.80
C ILE A 61 -2.30 3.22 -7.71
N GLU A 62 -2.99 3.78 -6.71
CA GLU A 62 -2.33 4.59 -5.69
C GLU A 62 -1.48 3.74 -4.74
N ALA A 63 -1.91 2.54 -4.35
CA ALA A 63 -1.09 1.64 -3.53
C ALA A 63 0.16 1.19 -4.30
N THR A 64 0.03 0.88 -5.58
CA THR A 64 1.18 0.51 -6.42
C THR A 64 2.14 1.69 -6.61
N ALA A 65 1.62 2.90 -6.83
CA ALA A 65 2.41 4.11 -6.91
C ALA A 65 3.16 4.39 -5.60
N ALA A 66 2.49 4.27 -4.45
CA ALA A 66 3.10 4.47 -3.13
C ALA A 66 4.24 3.46 -2.87
N ILE A 67 4.04 2.18 -3.22
CA ILE A 67 5.10 1.16 -3.14
C ILE A 67 6.27 1.49 -4.08
N GLY A 68 5.97 1.90 -5.32
CA GLY A 68 6.97 2.28 -6.31
C GLY A 68 7.81 3.46 -5.84
N ILE A 69 7.17 4.51 -5.34
CA ILE A 69 7.84 5.69 -4.76
C ILE A 69 8.67 5.28 -3.55
N HIS A 70 8.11 4.52 -2.60
CA HIS A 70 8.82 4.07 -1.41
C HIS A 70 10.07 3.23 -1.75
N SER A 71 9.95 2.34 -2.74
CA SER A 71 11.05 1.49 -3.20
C SER A 71 12.11 2.30 -3.96
N GLY A 72 11.69 3.22 -4.82
CA GLY A 72 12.57 4.12 -5.55
C GLY A 72 13.37 5.02 -4.63
N VAL A 73 12.71 5.67 -3.67
CA VAL A 73 13.33 6.49 -2.62
C VAL A 73 14.36 5.66 -1.83
N LYS A 74 13.98 4.47 -1.36
CA LYS A 74 14.89 3.58 -0.62
C LYS A 74 16.15 3.25 -1.42
N ASN A 75 16.02 2.98 -2.72
CA ASN A 75 17.17 2.66 -3.58
C ASN A 75 18.04 3.88 -3.88
N SER A 76 17.45 5.06 -4.09
CA SER A 76 18.19 6.31 -4.31
C SER A 76 19.06 6.69 -3.11
N PHE A 77 18.51 6.60 -1.89
CA PHE A 77 19.28 6.91 -0.66
C PHE A 77 20.33 5.85 -0.30
N LYS A 78 20.11 4.58 -0.67
CA LYS A 78 21.15 3.55 -0.54
C LYS A 78 22.34 3.79 -1.47
N LYS A 79 22.10 4.36 -2.66
CA LYS A 79 23.14 4.62 -3.65
C LYS A 79 24.01 5.83 -3.28
N GLY A 80 23.46 6.81 -2.57
CA GLY A 80 24.18 8.01 -2.11
C GLY A 80 24.98 7.85 -0.80
N GLY A 81 25.01 6.66 -0.19
CA GLY A 81 25.77 6.38 1.04
C GLY A 81 27.00 5.48 0.84
N ALA A 82 27.38 5.23 -0.42
CA ALA A 82 28.53 4.41 -0.80
C ALA A 82 29.67 5.25 -1.39
N GLU A 83 29.80 6.50 -0.92
CA GLU A 83 30.92 7.41 -1.21
C GLU A 83 31.69 7.70 0.08
#